data_AF-A0A832ZEP7-F1
#
_entry.id   AF-A0A832ZEP7-F1
#
_cell.length_a   1.000
_cell.length_b   1.000
_cell.length_c   1.000
_cell.angle_alpha   90.00
_cell.angle_beta   90.00
_cell.angle_gamma   90.00
#
_symmetry.space_group_name_H-M   'P 1'
#
loop_
_entity.id
_entity.type
_entity.pdbx_description
1 polymer ?
#
loop_
_entity_poly.entity_id
_entity_poly.type
_entity_poly.pdbx_seq_one_letter_code
_entity_poly.pdbx_strand_id
1 'polypeptide(L)'
;MSEYAAEGLGSIGARIAVIASRIISWLFSLIKPGHKREVQSAAITALTEMAYKTSNRKIVDKIVKGLAEALDEPDDYIRERALRSLERLITKRDMISKQTLSLTLKKLQPLLRDEKLKDTANLVMERILKIAQVDEGMEEVLSYREKLEVNQYDIDDIETLIDSGKQEVVAEMANITRRFSRRLSRCSPPITTQEGWMRSG
;
A
#
# COMPACT_ATOMS: atom_id res chain seq x y z
N MET A 1 -17.85 45.50 2.00
CA MET A 1 -18.26 44.80 0.75
C MET A 1 -17.32 43.65 0.35
N SER A 2 -16.10 43.55 0.90
CA SER A 2 -15.16 42.45 0.58
C SER A 2 -15.55 41.09 1.18
N GLU A 3 -16.26 41.08 2.31
CA GLU A 3 -16.64 39.88 3.06
C GLU A 3 -17.62 38.97 2.29
N TYR A 4 -18.65 39.55 1.66
CA TYR A 4 -19.64 38.83 0.85
C TYR A 4 -19.04 38.19 -0.42
N ALA A 5 -18.02 38.81 -1.03
CA ALA A 5 -17.35 38.25 -2.19
C ALA A 5 -16.45 37.06 -1.82
N ALA A 6 -15.80 37.12 -0.65
CA ALA A 6 -14.99 36.03 -0.11
C ALA A 6 -15.86 34.82 0.28
N GLU A 7 -17.03 35.04 0.87
CA GLU A 7 -17.99 33.98 1.21
C GLU A 7 -18.53 33.27 -0.04
N GLY A 8 -18.89 34.05 -1.08
CA GLY A 8 -19.32 33.50 -2.36
C GLY A 8 -18.25 32.65 -3.05
N LEU A 9 -17.00 33.12 -3.08
CA LEU A 9 -15.87 32.37 -3.65
C LEU A 9 -15.55 31.11 -2.83
N GLY A 10 -15.63 31.17 -1.50
CA GLY A 10 -15.44 30.01 -0.63
C GLY A 10 -16.47 28.90 -0.91
N SER A 11 -17.73 29.27 -1.08
CA SER A 11 -18.82 28.33 -1.42
C SER A 11 -18.60 27.66 -2.79
N ILE A 12 -18.19 28.42 -3.80
CA ILE A 12 -17.88 27.88 -5.14
C ILE A 12 -16.68 26.93 -5.08
N GLY A 13 -15.61 27.30 -4.38
CA GLY A 13 -14.42 26.46 -4.20
C GLY A 13 -14.75 25.12 -3.54
N ALA A 14 -15.59 25.14 -2.50
CA ALA A 14 -16.06 23.92 -1.83
C ALA A 14 -16.84 23.00 -2.78
N ARG A 15 -17.74 23.56 -3.60
CA ARG A 15 -18.52 22.80 -4.59
C ARG A 15 -17.62 22.15 -5.64
N ILE A 16 -16.61 22.87 -6.14
CA ILE A 16 -15.64 22.32 -7.12
C ILE A 16 -14.89 21.14 -6.51
N ALA A 17 -14.45 21.23 -5.25
CA ALA A 17 -13.76 20.13 -4.58
C ALA A 17 -14.65 18.88 -4.43
N VAL A 18 -15.94 19.06 -4.15
CA VAL A 18 -16.93 17.97 -4.10
C VAL A 18 -17.11 17.32 -5.48
N ILE A 19 -17.24 18.12 -6.53
CA ILE A 19 -17.38 17.61 -7.91
C ILE A 19 -16.13 16.80 -8.31
N ALA A 20 -14.94 17.34 -8.08
CA ALA A 20 -13.68 16.63 -8.35
C ALA A 20 -13.63 15.29 -7.61
N SER A 21 -14.02 15.28 -6.32
CA SER A 21 -14.06 14.06 -5.51
C SER A 21 -15.01 13.00 -6.06
N ARG A 22 -16.17 13.40 -6.60
CA ARG A 22 -17.15 12.51 -7.24
C ARG A 22 -16.63 11.95 -8.55
N ILE A 23 -16.02 12.79 -9.38
CA ILE A 23 -15.41 12.36 -10.65
C ILE A 23 -14.33 11.31 -10.38
N ILE A 24 -13.45 11.55 -9.41
CA ILE A 24 -12.41 10.58 -9.02
C ILE A 24 -13.02 9.25 -8.59
N SER A 25 -14.03 9.27 -7.72
CA SER A 25 -14.72 8.05 -7.28
C SER A 25 -15.40 7.31 -8.43
N TRP A 26 -16.01 8.04 -9.37
CA TRP A 26 -16.59 7.45 -10.57
C TRP A 26 -15.52 6.83 -11.48
N LEU A 27 -14.40 7.50 -11.73
CA LEU A 27 -13.30 6.94 -12.52
C LEU A 27 -12.72 5.67 -11.89
N PHE A 28 -12.57 5.62 -10.56
CA PHE A 28 -12.18 4.38 -9.88
C PHE A 28 -13.22 3.27 -10.02
N SER A 29 -14.52 3.59 -10.06
CA SER A 29 -15.54 2.57 -10.31
C SER A 29 -15.41 1.95 -11.71
N LEU A 30 -14.93 2.72 -12.70
CA LEU A 30 -14.68 2.23 -14.06
C LEU A 30 -13.45 1.33 -14.18
N ILE A 31 -12.56 1.32 -13.18
CA ILE A 31 -11.36 0.45 -13.16
C ILE A 31 -11.71 -0.97 -12.72
N LYS A 32 -12.76 -1.13 -11.92
CA LYS A 32 -13.18 -2.42 -11.37
C LYS A 32 -13.49 -3.46 -12.46
N PRO A 33 -13.50 -4.76 -12.10
CA PRO A 33 -13.84 -5.82 -13.04
C PRO A 33 -15.23 -5.64 -13.65
N GLY A 34 -15.39 -6.04 -14.92
CA GLY A 34 -16.67 -5.98 -15.65
C GLY A 34 -16.77 -4.85 -16.69
N HIS A 35 -15.79 -3.95 -16.73
CA HIS A 35 -15.67 -2.96 -17.80
C HIS A 35 -14.67 -3.41 -18.88
N LYS A 36 -14.77 -2.80 -20.07
CA LYS A 36 -13.82 -3.04 -21.16
C LYS A 36 -12.44 -2.47 -20.80
N ARG A 37 -11.37 -3.14 -21.24
CA ARG A 37 -9.98 -2.71 -20.98
C ARG A 37 -9.69 -1.29 -21.45
N GLU A 38 -10.27 -0.86 -22.55
CA GLU A 38 -10.13 0.50 -23.08
C GLU A 38 -10.71 1.53 -22.12
N VAL A 39 -11.86 1.23 -21.51
CA VAL A 39 -12.53 2.11 -20.53
C VAL A 39 -11.71 2.18 -19.25
N GLN A 40 -11.25 1.04 -18.75
CA GLN A 40 -10.41 0.99 -17.54
C GLN A 40 -9.09 1.74 -17.77
N SER A 41 -8.45 1.55 -18.92
CA SER A 41 -7.22 2.24 -19.30
C SER A 41 -7.42 3.76 -19.43
N ALA A 42 -8.53 4.18 -20.04
CA ALA A 42 -8.90 5.59 -20.13
C ALA A 42 -9.15 6.19 -18.75
N ALA A 43 -9.79 5.46 -17.84
CA ALA A 43 -10.03 5.91 -16.47
C ALA A 43 -8.71 6.10 -15.68
N ILE A 44 -7.79 5.13 -15.75
CA ILE A 44 -6.45 5.24 -15.14
C ILE A 44 -5.69 6.44 -15.72
N THR A 45 -5.77 6.64 -17.03
CA THR A 45 -5.12 7.76 -17.73
C THR A 45 -5.69 9.10 -17.28
N ALA A 46 -7.02 9.22 -17.21
CA ALA A 46 -7.70 10.42 -16.75
C ALA A 46 -7.33 10.75 -15.30
N LEU A 47 -7.32 9.76 -14.40
CA LEU A 47 -6.87 9.93 -13.02
C LEU A 47 -5.41 10.41 -12.95
N THR A 48 -4.53 9.81 -13.75
CA THR A 48 -3.11 10.19 -13.81
C THR A 48 -2.93 11.63 -14.27
N GLU A 49 -3.61 12.03 -15.34
CA GLU A 49 -3.58 13.39 -15.86
C GLU A 49 -4.17 14.40 -14.87
N MET A 50 -5.26 14.05 -14.18
CA MET A 50 -5.84 14.88 -13.13
C MET A 50 -4.84 15.12 -11.98
N ALA A 51 -4.20 14.06 -11.49
CA ALA A 51 -3.17 14.17 -10.44
C ALA A 51 -1.93 14.95 -10.92
N TYR A 52 -1.56 14.81 -12.20
CA TYR A 52 -0.42 15.52 -12.77
C TYR A 52 -0.69 17.01 -12.96
N LYS A 53 -1.92 17.41 -13.32
CA LYS A 53 -2.28 18.81 -13.59
C LYS A 53 -2.76 19.60 -12.38
N THR A 54 -3.24 18.93 -11.34
CA THR A 54 -3.71 19.61 -10.13
C THR A 54 -2.55 20.00 -9.18
N SER A 55 -2.74 21.10 -8.46
CA SER A 55 -1.90 21.51 -7.31
C SER A 55 -2.56 21.16 -5.97
N ASN A 56 -3.73 20.52 -5.98
CA ASN A 56 -4.43 20.15 -4.77
C ASN A 56 -3.88 18.84 -4.20
N ARG A 57 -3.09 18.94 -3.14
CA ARG A 57 -2.50 17.80 -2.41
C ARG A 57 -3.52 16.71 -2.05
N LYS A 58 -4.73 17.06 -1.60
CA LYS A 58 -5.75 16.07 -1.23
C LYS A 58 -6.23 15.26 -2.44
N ILE A 59 -6.28 15.88 -3.61
CA ILE A 59 -6.66 15.20 -4.86
C ILE A 59 -5.54 14.25 -5.29
N VAL A 60 -4.29 14.72 -5.32
CA VAL A 60 -3.14 13.89 -5.71
C VAL A 60 -3.02 12.68 -4.78
N ASP A 61 -3.02 12.90 -3.47
CA ASP A 61 -2.92 11.84 -2.47
C ASP A 61 -4.05 10.81 -2.60
N LYS A 62 -5.31 11.26 -2.79
CA LYS A 62 -6.45 10.36 -3.02
C LYS A 62 -6.28 9.52 -4.28
N ILE A 63 -5.79 10.11 -5.37
CA ILE A 63 -5.58 9.39 -6.63
C ILE A 63 -4.45 8.37 -6.50
N VAL A 64 -3.31 8.77 -5.92
CA VAL A 64 -2.18 7.85 -5.71
C VAL A 64 -2.60 6.68 -4.81
N LYS A 65 -3.34 6.95 -3.74
CA LYS A 65 -3.89 5.90 -2.88
C LYS A 65 -4.78 4.93 -3.64
N GLY A 66 -5.73 5.42 -4.43
CA GLY A 66 -6.61 4.54 -5.20
C GLY A 66 -5.88 3.77 -6.31
N LEU A 67 -4.83 4.34 -6.91
CA LEU A 67 -3.97 3.61 -7.86
C LEU A 67 -3.15 2.51 -7.16
N ALA A 68 -2.68 2.75 -5.93
CA ALA A 68 -2.04 1.72 -5.13
C ALA A 68 -3.02 0.59 -4.75
N GLU A 69 -4.28 0.90 -4.49
CA GLU A 69 -5.34 -0.10 -4.28
C GLU A 69 -5.62 -0.89 -5.57
N ALA A 70 -5.55 -0.26 -6.75
CA ALA A 70 -5.71 -0.95 -8.03
C ALA A 70 -4.59 -1.96 -8.35
N LEU A 71 -3.48 -1.96 -7.59
CA LEU A 71 -2.45 -3.00 -7.70
C LEU A 71 -2.93 -4.37 -7.15
N ASP A 72 -4.03 -4.42 -6.40
CA ASP A 72 -4.65 -5.68 -5.96
C ASP A 72 -5.58 -6.29 -7.03
N GLU A 73 -5.83 -5.60 -8.15
CA GLU A 73 -6.75 -6.10 -9.17
C GLU A 73 -6.21 -7.37 -9.84
N PRO A 74 -7.07 -8.36 -10.12
CA PRO A 74 -6.65 -9.65 -10.68
C PRO A 74 -6.15 -9.53 -12.12
N ASP A 75 -6.60 -8.52 -12.89
CA ASP A 75 -6.15 -8.33 -14.27
C ASP A 75 -4.75 -7.69 -14.31
N ASP A 76 -3.77 -8.45 -14.81
CA ASP A 76 -2.38 -8.03 -15.03
C ASP A 76 -2.29 -6.69 -15.77
N TYR A 77 -3.18 -6.48 -16.76
CA TYR A 77 -3.21 -5.24 -17.54
C TYR A 77 -3.51 -4.04 -16.65
N ILE A 78 -4.42 -4.18 -15.69
CA ILE A 78 -4.78 -3.11 -14.76
C ILE A 78 -3.65 -2.84 -13.79
N ARG A 79 -3.02 -3.88 -13.25
CA ARG A 79 -1.85 -3.73 -12.37
C ARG A 79 -0.72 -3.02 -13.08
N GLU A 80 -0.39 -3.40 -14.31
CA GLU A 80 0.66 -2.76 -15.10
C GLU A 80 0.35 -1.27 -15.33
N ARG A 81 -0.89 -0.94 -15.72
CA ARG A 81 -1.30 0.44 -16.01
C ARG A 81 -1.31 1.30 -14.76
N ALA A 82 -1.77 0.77 -13.63
CA ALA A 82 -1.71 1.43 -12.34
C ALA A 82 -0.25 1.67 -11.91
N LEU A 83 0.62 0.67 -12.09
CA LEU A 83 2.03 0.74 -11.72
C LEU A 83 2.81 1.81 -12.50
N ARG A 84 2.63 1.87 -13.83
CA ARG A 84 3.20 2.94 -14.67
C ARG A 84 2.69 4.33 -14.27
N SER A 85 1.43 4.41 -13.84
CA SER A 85 0.84 5.66 -13.38
C SER A 85 1.45 6.10 -12.03
N LEU A 86 1.65 5.17 -11.10
CA LEU A 86 2.34 5.42 -9.83
C LEU A 86 3.78 5.88 -10.06
N GLU A 87 4.53 5.22 -10.96
CA GLU A 87 5.91 5.60 -11.31
C GLU A 87 6.03 7.08 -11.68
N ARG A 88 5.08 7.58 -12.47
CA ARG A 88 5.01 8.99 -12.86
C ARG A 88 4.64 9.90 -11.70
N LEU A 89 3.62 9.53 -10.92
CA LEU A 89 3.04 10.39 -9.89
C LEU A 89 3.90 10.50 -8.62
N ILE A 90 4.68 9.47 -8.29
CA ILE A 90 5.55 9.47 -7.09
C ILE A 90 6.62 10.57 -7.13
N THR A 91 6.91 11.12 -8.32
CA THR A 91 7.77 12.30 -8.45
C THR A 91 7.23 13.54 -7.72
N LYS A 92 5.91 13.63 -7.50
CA LYS A 92 5.24 14.70 -6.71
C LYS A 92 5.23 14.42 -5.21
N ARG A 93 6.39 14.16 -4.63
CA ARG A 93 6.53 13.67 -3.25
C ARG A 93 5.85 14.53 -2.18
N ASP A 94 5.89 15.85 -2.35
CA ASP A 94 5.31 16.85 -1.45
C ASP A 94 3.77 16.83 -1.42
N MET A 95 3.17 16.24 -2.45
CA MET A 95 1.72 16.10 -2.61
C MET A 95 1.18 14.75 -2.14
N ILE A 96 2.04 13.83 -1.69
CA ILE A 96 1.66 12.47 -1.28
C ILE A 96 1.91 12.31 0.21
N SER A 97 0.94 11.78 0.94
CA SER A 97 1.09 11.54 2.37
C SER A 97 1.98 10.32 2.64
N LYS A 98 2.63 10.31 3.80
CA LYS A 98 3.45 9.18 4.28
C LYS A 98 2.65 7.87 4.36
N GLN A 99 1.37 7.97 4.76
CA GLN A 99 0.45 6.84 4.81
C GLN A 99 0.22 6.24 3.43
N THR A 100 0.00 7.09 2.42
CA THR A 100 -0.15 6.65 1.02
C THR A 100 1.13 6.02 0.49
N LEU A 101 2.31 6.62 0.75
CA LEU A 101 3.59 6.01 0.35
C LEU A 101 3.82 4.64 1.00
N SER A 102 3.53 4.52 2.30
CA SER A 102 3.64 3.26 3.05
C SER A 102 2.69 2.19 2.51
N LEU A 103 1.44 2.58 2.20
CA LEU A 103 0.47 1.69 1.56
C LEU A 103 1.00 1.22 0.20
N THR A 104 1.49 2.14 -0.64
CA THR A 104 2.04 1.80 -1.96
C THR A 104 3.19 0.81 -1.83
N LEU A 105 4.14 1.03 -0.91
CA LEU A 105 5.22 0.07 -0.67
C LEU A 105 4.69 -1.32 -0.30
N LYS A 106 3.72 -1.39 0.62
CA LYS A 106 3.09 -2.67 1.00
C LYS A 106 2.45 -3.37 -0.20
N LYS A 107 1.82 -2.61 -1.11
CA LYS A 107 1.17 -3.13 -2.31
C LYS A 107 2.14 -3.55 -3.41
N LEU A 108 3.34 -2.98 -3.44
CA LEU A 108 4.40 -3.36 -4.38
C LEU A 108 5.07 -4.69 -4.01
N GLN A 109 5.14 -5.04 -2.72
CA GLN A 109 5.80 -6.27 -2.25
C GLN A 109 5.45 -7.55 -3.04
N PRO A 110 4.16 -7.90 -3.27
CA PRO A 110 3.82 -9.09 -4.05
C PRO A 110 4.27 -8.99 -5.52
N LEU A 111 4.31 -7.79 -6.09
CA LEU A 111 4.70 -7.55 -7.49
C LEU A 111 6.20 -7.70 -7.73
N LEU A 112 7.03 -7.67 -6.68
CA LEU A 112 8.47 -7.92 -6.79
C LEU A 112 8.80 -9.37 -7.16
N ARG A 113 7.84 -10.28 -7.00
CA ARG A 113 7.94 -11.70 -7.37
C ARG A 113 7.36 -11.99 -8.75
N ASP A 114 6.69 -11.02 -9.36
CA ASP A 114 6.07 -11.15 -10.68
C ASP A 114 7.10 -10.85 -11.77
N GLU A 115 7.45 -11.84 -12.61
CA GLU A 115 8.48 -11.68 -13.64
C GLU A 115 8.22 -10.51 -14.60
N LYS A 116 6.95 -10.17 -14.87
CA LYS A 116 6.60 -9.10 -15.82
C LYS A 116 6.62 -7.72 -15.17
N LEU A 117 6.23 -7.63 -13.91
CA LEU A 117 6.03 -6.35 -13.21
C LEU A 117 7.18 -5.98 -12.27
N LYS A 118 8.07 -6.92 -11.95
CA LYS A 118 9.16 -6.76 -10.98
C LYS A 118 10.02 -5.53 -11.26
N ASP A 119 10.45 -5.32 -12.50
CA ASP A 119 11.37 -4.22 -12.82
C ASP A 119 10.72 -2.85 -12.59
N THR A 120 9.48 -2.68 -13.05
CA THR A 120 8.73 -1.45 -12.82
C THR A 120 8.40 -1.29 -11.33
N ALA A 121 8.04 -2.36 -10.63
CA ALA A 121 7.75 -2.33 -9.21
C ALA A 121 8.98 -1.94 -8.37
N ASN A 122 10.15 -2.47 -8.71
CA ASN A 122 11.43 -2.10 -8.12
C ASN A 122 11.74 -0.61 -8.33
N LEU A 123 11.59 -0.10 -9.56
CA LEU A 123 11.82 1.31 -9.86
C LEU A 123 10.92 2.23 -9.03
N VAL A 124 9.64 1.87 -8.90
CA VAL A 124 8.67 2.60 -8.08
C VAL A 124 9.07 2.55 -6.61
N MET A 125 9.42 1.37 -6.10
CA MET A 125 9.85 1.16 -4.71
C MET A 125 11.10 1.99 -4.38
N GLU A 126 12.13 1.94 -5.23
CA GLU A 126 13.35 2.72 -5.05
C GLU A 126 13.09 4.23 -5.00
N ARG A 127 12.19 4.73 -5.86
CA ARG A 127 11.81 6.15 -5.86
C ARG A 127 11.15 6.55 -4.53
N ILE A 128 10.24 5.72 -4.02
CA ILE A 128 9.59 5.98 -2.72
C ILE A 128 10.63 5.97 -1.60
N LEU A 129 11.57 5.01 -1.59
CA LEU A 129 12.60 4.92 -0.55
C LEU A 129 13.58 6.09 -0.61
N LYS A 130 13.98 6.53 -1.81
CA LYS A 130 14.79 7.75 -1.98
C LYS A 130 14.08 8.99 -1.44
N ILE A 131 12.77 9.07 -1.65
CA ILE A 131 11.95 10.15 -1.08
C ILE A 131 11.96 10.10 0.44
N ALA A 132 11.84 8.91 1.05
CA ALA A 132 11.86 8.72 2.49
C ALA A 132 13.21 9.06 3.15
N GLN A 133 14.33 8.75 2.49
CA GLN A 133 15.68 9.06 3.01
C GLN A 133 16.00 10.56 3.04
N VAL A 134 15.39 11.34 2.16
CA VAL A 134 15.60 12.80 2.09
C VAL A 134 14.76 13.55 3.12
N ASP A 135 13.82 12.88 3.78
CA ASP A 135 12.85 13.51 4.69
C ASP A 135 13.05 12.91 6.09
N GLU A 136 13.76 13.62 6.98
CA GLU A 136 14.13 13.19 8.36
C GLU A 136 12.91 12.75 9.21
N GLY A 137 11.68 13.02 8.78
CA GLY A 137 10.46 12.56 9.43
C GLY A 137 9.83 11.26 8.89
N MET A 138 10.45 10.54 7.95
CA MET A 138 9.88 9.32 7.32
C MET A 138 10.38 7.98 7.91
N GLU A 139 10.69 7.93 9.20
CA GLU A 139 11.11 6.70 9.90
C GLU A 139 10.16 5.51 9.72
N GLU A 140 8.83 5.73 9.70
CA GLU A 140 7.86 4.65 9.48
C GLU A 140 8.00 3.98 8.10
N VAL A 141 8.36 4.75 7.06
CA VAL A 141 8.56 4.24 5.70
C VAL A 141 9.87 3.45 5.62
N LEU A 142 10.91 3.89 6.33
CA LEU A 142 12.19 3.18 6.43
C LEU A 142 12.06 1.85 7.18
N SER A 143 11.17 1.77 8.18
CA SER A 143 10.90 0.51 8.90
C SER A 143 10.39 -0.62 7.98
N TYR A 144 9.81 -0.30 6.81
CA TYR A 144 9.43 -1.29 5.82
C TYR A 144 10.63 -1.83 5.03
N ARG A 145 11.69 -1.03 4.84
CA ARG A 145 12.94 -1.50 4.24
C ARG A 145 13.65 -2.49 5.15
N GLU A 146 13.78 -2.18 6.44
CA GLU A 146 14.37 -3.11 7.42
C GLU A 146 13.56 -4.41 7.50
N LYS A 147 12.22 -4.34 7.54
CA LYS A 147 11.37 -5.55 7.49
C LYS A 147 11.43 -6.32 6.17
N LEU A 148 11.87 -5.68 5.08
CA LEU A 148 12.09 -6.33 3.78
C LEU A 148 13.46 -7.02 3.73
N GLU A 149 14.48 -6.46 4.39
CA GLU A 149 15.80 -7.08 4.55
C GLU A 149 15.75 -8.28 5.53
N VAL A 150 14.86 -8.26 6.53
CA VAL A 150 14.73 -9.34 7.54
C VAL A 150 14.15 -10.67 7.00
N ASN A 151 13.60 -10.70 5.78
CA ASN A 151 13.11 -11.95 5.16
C ASN A 151 14.13 -12.63 4.21
N GLN A 152 15.40 -12.21 4.25
CA GLN A 152 16.47 -12.81 3.43
C GLN A 152 17.63 -13.36 4.28
N TYR A 153 17.35 -13.91 5.46
CA TYR A 153 18.36 -14.70 6.17
C TYR A 153 18.10 -16.17 5.90
N ASP A 154 18.94 -16.75 5.06
CA ASP A 154 19.03 -18.20 4.94
C ASP A 154 19.70 -18.75 6.22
N ILE A 155 19.58 -20.06 6.45
CA ILE A 155 20.15 -20.70 7.66
C ILE A 155 21.66 -20.38 7.79
N ASP A 156 22.36 -20.26 6.68
CA ASP A 156 23.79 -19.96 6.59
C ASP A 156 24.14 -18.55 7.11
N ASP A 157 23.22 -17.58 7.00
CA ASP A 157 23.43 -16.22 7.52
C ASP A 157 23.29 -16.17 9.04
N ILE A 158 22.45 -17.05 9.61
CA ILE A 158 22.28 -17.20 11.06
C ILE A 158 23.55 -17.78 11.66
N GLU A 159 24.17 -18.76 11.00
CA GLU A 159 25.45 -19.33 11.44
C GLU A 159 26.56 -18.26 11.44
N THR A 160 26.63 -17.44 10.38
CA THR A 160 27.60 -16.34 10.28
C THR A 160 27.39 -15.26 11.38
N LEU A 161 26.15 -15.02 11.79
CA LEU A 161 25.83 -14.09 12.89
C LEU A 161 26.18 -14.65 14.28
N ILE A 162 26.10 -15.97 14.46
CA ILE A 162 26.54 -16.66 15.68
C ILE A 162 28.06 -16.62 15.78
N ASP A 163 28.76 -16.90 14.68
CA ASP A 163 30.22 -16.93 14.62
C ASP A 163 30.85 -15.53 14.76
N SER A 164 30.14 -14.48 14.35
CA SER A 164 30.57 -13.08 14.55
C SER A 164 30.24 -12.52 15.94
N GLY A 165 29.76 -13.35 16.88
CA GLY A 165 29.52 -12.97 18.27
C GLY A 165 28.27 -12.11 18.51
N LYS A 166 27.39 -11.97 17.51
CA LYS A 166 26.17 -11.15 17.58
C LYS A 166 24.96 -11.95 18.09
N GLN A 167 25.15 -12.71 19.17
CA GLN A 167 24.16 -13.64 19.72
C GLN A 167 22.90 -12.93 20.26
N GLU A 168 23.02 -11.66 20.66
CA GLU A 168 21.88 -10.84 21.13
C GLU A 168 20.83 -10.60 20.04
N VAL A 169 21.28 -10.39 18.80
CA VAL A 169 20.38 -10.17 17.64
C VAL A 169 19.63 -11.46 17.29
N VAL A 170 20.32 -12.60 17.35
CA VAL A 170 19.72 -13.93 17.14
C VAL A 170 18.70 -14.27 18.24
N ALA A 171 18.99 -13.91 19.49
CA ALA A 171 18.08 -14.10 20.61
C ALA A 171 16.82 -13.23 20.50
N GLU A 172 16.96 -11.99 20.02
CA GLU A 172 15.82 -11.10 19.76
C GLU A 172 14.92 -11.63 18.64
N MET A 173 15.52 -12.17 17.56
CA MET A 173 14.80 -12.83 16.46
C MET A 173 13.98 -14.04 16.93
N ALA A 174 14.53 -14.90 17.79
CA ALA A 174 13.81 -16.05 18.34
C ALA A 174 12.59 -15.64 19.23
N ASN A 175 12.67 -14.46 19.85
CA ASN A 175 11.63 -13.96 20.75
C ASN A 175 10.40 -13.42 19.98
N ILE A 176 10.61 -12.91 18.75
CA ILE A 176 9.55 -12.43 17.86
C ILE A 176 8.64 -13.59 17.42
N THR A 177 9.23 -14.76 17.11
CA THR A 177 8.48 -15.96 16.71
C THR A 177 7.60 -16.52 17.85
N ARG A 178 8.02 -16.40 19.12
CA ARG A 178 7.22 -16.81 20.28
C ARG A 178 5.98 -15.93 20.53
N ARG A 179 6.02 -14.64 20.17
CA ARG A 179 4.87 -13.74 20.35
C ARG A 179 3.74 -14.02 19.35
N PHE A 180 4.05 -14.53 18.15
CA PHE A 180 3.05 -14.95 17.17
C PHE A 180 2.36 -16.26 17.57
N SER A 181 3.10 -17.23 18.11
CA SER A 181 2.54 -18.52 18.54
C SER A 181 1.52 -18.38 19.69
N ARG A 182 1.77 -17.51 20.68
CA ARG A 182 0.83 -17.29 21.80
C ARG A 182 -0.49 -16.63 21.41
N ARG A 183 -0.58 -15.98 20.25
CA ARG A 183 -1.83 -15.41 19.73
C ARG A 183 -2.71 -16.45 19.05
N LEU A 184 -2.11 -17.52 18.50
CA LEU A 184 -2.84 -18.59 17.82
C LEU A 184 -3.40 -19.64 18.81
N SER A 185 -2.81 -19.78 20.00
CA SER A 185 -3.32 -20.70 21.04
C SER A 185 -4.59 -20.21 21.76
N ARG A 186 -5.06 -18.98 21.50
CA ARG A 186 -6.31 -18.43 22.10
C ARG A 186 -7.54 -18.57 21.19
N CYS A 187 -7.42 -19.21 20.03
CA CYS A 187 -8.53 -19.37 19.07
C CYS A 187 -8.92 -20.84 18.82
N SER A 188 -8.53 -21.78 19.69
CA SER A 188 -9.06 -23.16 19.63
C SER A 188 -10.38 -23.23 20.41
N PRO A 189 -11.51 -23.54 19.75
CA PRO A 189 -12.76 -23.82 20.47
C PRO A 189 -12.60 -25.09 21.32
N PRO A 190 -13.28 -25.20 22.47
CA PRO A 190 -13.24 -26.40 23.29
C PRO A 190 -13.84 -27.58 22.52
N ILE A 191 -13.09 -28.67 22.46
CA ILE A 191 -13.57 -29.96 21.97
C ILE A 191 -14.56 -30.49 23.02
N THR A 192 -15.85 -30.46 22.70
CA THR A 192 -16.89 -31.05 23.54
C THR A 192 -16.79 -32.57 23.45
N THR A 193 -16.33 -33.20 24.54
CA THR A 193 -16.38 -34.64 24.75
C THR A 193 -17.85 -35.07 24.84
N GLN A 194 -18.36 -35.81 23.85
CA GLN A 194 -19.60 -36.56 24.00
C GLN A 194 -19.29 -37.87 24.73
N GLU A 195 -19.46 -37.85 26.05
CA GLU A 195 -19.66 -39.06 26.84
C GLU A 195 -21.15 -39.40 26.90
N GLY A 196 -21.44 -40.67 26.62
CA GLY A 196 -22.45 -41.43 27.35
C GLY A 196 -23.88 -41.39 26.82
N TRP A 197 -24.31 -42.46 26.13
CA TRP A 197 -25.56 -43.16 26.41
C TRP A 197 -25.39 -44.66 26.09
N MET A 198 -24.85 -45.40 27.07
CA MET A 198 -25.22 -46.80 27.30
C MET A 198 -26.30 -46.80 28.38
N ARG A 199 -27.48 -47.33 28.07
CA ARG A 199 -28.45 -48.06 28.94
C ARG A 199 -29.74 -48.24 28.13
N SER A 200 -30.04 -49.45 27.67
CA SER A 200 -30.78 -50.51 28.37
C SER A 200 -32.27 -50.49 27.99
N GLY A 201 -32.71 -51.59 27.38
CA GLY A 201 -34.07 -51.88 26.94
C GLY A 201 -34.04 -53.02 25.93
#